data_AF-A0A5M9HYA8-F1
#
_entry.id   AF-A0A5M9HYA8-F1
#
_cell.length_a   1.000
_cell.length_b   1.000
_cell.length_c   1.000
_cell.angle_alpha   90.00
_cell.angle_beta   90.00
_cell.angle_gamma   90.00
#
_symmetry.space_group_name_H-M   'P 1'
#
loop_
_entity.id
_entity.type
_entity.pdbx_description
1 polymer ?
#
loop_
_entity_poly.entity_id
_entity_poly.type
_entity_poly.pdbx_seq_one_letter_code
_entity_poly.pdbx_strand_id
1 'polypeptide(L)' 'MYKKYEELRDKAGVTDYRVSMDTGIPKSTFSEWKSGRSKPKLEKLVKIADYFGVSIEYFLE' A
#
# COMPACT_ATOMS: atom_id res chain seq x y z
N MET A 1 7.74 3.91 3.91
CA MET A 1 6.67 3.08 3.30
C MET A 1 5.25 3.63 3.48
N TYR A 2 4.58 3.58 4.65
CA TYR A 2 3.13 3.91 4.71
C TYR A 2 2.78 5.31 4.16
N LYS A 3 3.58 6.34 4.47
CA LYS A 3 3.40 7.69 3.90
C LYS A 3 3.42 7.71 2.36
N LYS A 4 4.35 6.97 1.76
CA LYS A 4 4.47 6.84 0.29
C LYS A 4 3.24 6.16 -0.32
N TYR A 5 2.71 5.14 0.36
CA TYR A 5 1.44 4.53 -0.02
C TYR A 5 0.27 5.51 0.10
N GLU A 6 0.18 6.25 1.21
CA GLU A 6 -0.88 7.25 1.45
C GLU A 6 -0.87 8.33 0.36
N GLU A 7 0.30 8.84 -0.02
CA GLU A 7 0.46 9.80 -1.11
C GLU A 7 -0.03 9.25 -2.46
N LEU A 8 0.33 8.01 -2.83
CA LEU A 8 -0.14 7.39 -4.08
C LEU A 8 -1.65 7.15 -4.06
N ARG A 9 -2.17 6.65 -2.93
CA ARG A 9 -3.59 6.38 -2.74
C ARG A 9 -4.43 7.65 -2.84
N ASP A 10 -3.97 8.72 -2.20
CA ASP A 10 -4.65 10.02 -2.22
C ASP A 10 -4.56 10.68 -3.61
N LYS A 11 -3.40 10.58 -4.30
CA LYS A 11 -3.27 11.03 -5.71
C LYS A 11 -4.17 10.28 -6.67
N ALA A 12 -4.37 8.99 -6.44
CA ALA A 12 -5.29 8.17 -7.22
C ALA A 12 -6.76 8.40 -6.85
N GLY A 13 -7.06 9.18 -5.80
CA GLY A 13 -8.43 9.45 -5.36
C GLY A 13 -9.18 8.22 -4.85
N VAL A 14 -8.46 7.17 -4.43
CA VAL A 14 -9.05 5.91 -3.94
C VAL A 14 -8.94 5.82 -2.42
N THR A 15 -9.74 4.93 -1.82
CA THR A 15 -9.69 4.67 -0.37
C THR A 15 -8.91 3.39 -0.07
N ASP A 16 -8.46 3.20 1.17
CA ASP A 16 -7.88 1.91 1.61
C ASP A 16 -8.84 0.73 1.36
N TYR A 17 -10.15 0.96 1.42
CA TYR A 17 -11.15 -0.05 1.09
C TYR A 17 -11.07 -0.44 -0.39
N ARG A 18 -10.96 0.54 -1.29
CA ARG A 18 -10.83 0.28 -2.73
C ARG A 18 -9.54 -0.47 -3.05
N VAL A 19 -8.40 -0.01 -2.51
CA VAL A 19 -7.11 -0.70 -2.68
C VAL A 19 -7.19 -2.13 -2.13
N SER A 20 -7.86 -2.33 -0.99
CA SER A 20 -8.06 -3.66 -0.40
C SER A 20 -8.80 -4.61 -1.34
N MET A 21 -9.89 -4.14 -1.96
CA MET A 21 -10.67 -4.92 -2.91
C MET A 21 -9.88 -5.26 -4.17
N ASP A 22 -9.11 -4.29 -4.70
CA ASP A 22 -8.42 -4.46 -5.98
C ASP A 22 -7.12 -5.27 -5.85
N THR A 23 -6.43 -5.19 -4.70
CA THR A 23 -5.15 -5.90 -4.46
C THR A 23 -5.31 -7.21 -3.68
N GLY A 24 -6.48 -7.44 -3.08
CA GLY A 24 -6.72 -8.54 -2.14
C GLY A 24 -5.97 -8.39 -0.80
N ILE A 25 -5.31 -7.25 -0.55
CA ILE A 25 -4.67 -6.98 0.74
C ILE A 25 -5.75 -6.59 1.75
N PRO A 26 -5.87 -7.26 2.91
CA PRO A 26 -6.90 -6.92 3.89
C PRO A 26 -6.80 -5.48 4.38
N LYS A 27 -7.93 -4.78 4.52
CA LYS A 27 -7.97 -3.39 5.02
C LYS A 27 -7.21 -3.20 6.34
N SER A 28 -7.27 -4.21 7.23
CA SER A 28 -6.55 -4.21 8.50
C SER A 28 -5.03 -4.08 8.33
N THR A 29 -4.46 -4.65 7.26
CA THR A 29 -3.04 -4.55 6.96
C THR A 29 -2.60 -3.09 6.78
N PHE A 30 -3.38 -2.26 6.07
CA PHE A 30 -3.06 -0.83 5.91
C PHE A 30 -3.10 -0.09 7.25
N SER A 31 -4.04 -0.44 8.12
CA SER A 31 -4.14 0.16 9.47
C SER A 31 -2.95 -0.23 10.36
N GLU A 32 -2.47 -1.48 10.25
CA GLU A 32 -1.27 -1.93 10.95
C GLU A 32 -0.01 -1.23 10.44
N TRP A 33 0.13 -1.05 9.11
CA TRP A 33 1.23 -0.28 8.52
C TRP A 33 1.19 1.19 8.94
N LYS A 34 0.00 1.81 8.99
CA LYS A 34 -0.18 3.18 9.48
C LYS A 34 0.27 3.35 10.92
N SER A 35 -0.09 2.38 11.77
CA SER A 35 0.26 2.40 13.19
C SER A 35 1.65 1.85 13.51
N GLY A 36 2.41 1.38 12.50
CA GLY A 36 3.73 0.77 12.69
C GLY A 36 3.72 -0.60 13.38
N ARG A 37 2.53 -1.20 13.57
CA ARG A 37 2.39 -2.51 14.25
C ARG A 37 2.94 -3.67 13.43
N SER A 38 2.97 -3.56 12.11
CA SER A 38 3.53 -4.57 11.23
C SER A 38 4.40 -3.96 10.14
N LYS A 39 5.41 -4.72 9.70
CA LYS A 39 6.23 -4.37 8.55
C LYS A 39 5.63 -5.00 7.27
N PRO A 40 5.52 -4.25 6.17
CA PRO A 40 5.10 -4.80 4.89
C PRO A 40 6.03 -5.92 4.43
N LYS A 41 5.46 -7.04 4.00
CA LYS A 41 6.21 -8.10 3.31
C LYS A 41 6.37 -7.72 1.84
N LEU A 42 7.44 -8.20 1.22
CA LEU A 42 7.77 -7.93 -0.17
C LEU A 42 6.59 -8.23 -1.12
N GLU A 43 5.91 -9.36 -0.96
CA GLU A 43 4.75 -9.74 -1.78
C GLU A 43 3.64 -8.67 -1.77
N LYS A 44 3.36 -8.07 -0.60
CA LYS A 44 2.34 -7.02 -0.49
C LYS A 44 2.83 -5.70 -1.08
N LEU A 45 4.14 -5.43 -1.03
CA LEU A 45 4.73 -4.26 -1.68
C LEU A 45 4.65 -4.37 -3.20
N VAL A 46 4.93 -5.55 -3.77
CA VAL A 46 4.76 -5.82 -5.21
C VAL A 46 3.32 -5.52 -5.64
N LYS A 47 2.33 -6.08 -4.94
CA LYS A 47 0.90 -5.85 -5.25
C LYS A 47 0.51 -4.38 -5.24
N ILE A 48 1.03 -3.60 -4.30
CA ILE A 48 0.77 -2.17 -4.21
C ILE A 48 1.50 -1.41 -5.33
N ALA A 49 2.75 -1.78 -5.62
CA ALA A 49 3.54 -1.20 -6.69
C ALA A 49 2.88 -1.41 -8.06
N ASP A 50 2.46 -2.64 -8.35
CA ASP A 50 1.73 -2.99 -9.56
C ASP A 50 0.40 -2.23 -9.67
N TYR A 51 -0.36 -2.14 -8.58
CA TYR A 51 -1.64 -1.44 -8.56
C TYR A 51 -1.52 0.06 -8.88
N PHE A 52 -0.47 0.72 -8.38
CA PHE A 52 -0.22 2.14 -8.65
C PHE A 52 0.69 2.39 -9.86
N GLY A 53 1.17 1.34 -10.54
CA GLY A 53 2.06 1.45 -11.68
C GLY A 53 3.43 2.07 -11.35
N VAL A 54 3.95 1.82 -10.14
CA VAL A 54 5.26 2.31 -9.68
C VAL A 54 6.23 1.14 -9.47
N SER A 55 7.53 1.43 -9.44
CA SER A 55 8.55 0.42 -9.10
C SER A 55 8.50 0.07 -7.61
N ILE A 56 8.86 -1.17 -7.25
CA ILE A 56 8.88 -1.58 -5.83
C ILE A 56 9.92 -0.80 -5.00
N GLU A 57 11.01 -0.37 -5.63
CA GLU A 57 12.06 0.47 -5.07
C GLU A 57 11.49 1.76 -4.48
N TYR A 58 10.41 2.28 -5.06
CA TYR A 58 9.69 3.44 -4.54
C TYR A 58 9.32 3.26 -3.07
N PHE A 59 9.00 2.05 -2.62
CA PHE A 59 8.66 1.77 -1.21
C PHE A 59 9.84 1.42 -0.31
N LEU A 60 11.00 1.10 -0.89
CA LEU A 60 12.21 0.66 -0.20
C LEU A 60 13.16 1.82 0.14
N GLU A 61 13.11 2.91 -0.63
CA GLU A 61 13.71 4.21 -0.29
C GLU A 61 12.99 4.87 0.91
#